data_AF-A0A9X8VCJ9-F1
#
_entry.id   AF-A0A9X8VCJ9-F1
#
_cell.length_a   1.000
_cell.length_b   1.000
_cell.length_c   1.000
_cell.angle_alpha   90.00
_cell.angle_beta   90.00
_cell.angle_gamma   90.00
#
_symmetry.space_group_name_H-M   'P 1'
#
loop_
_entity.id
_entity.type
_entity.pdbx_description
1 polymer ?
#
loop_
_entity_poly.entity_id
_entity_poly.type
_entity_poly.pdbx_seq_one_letter_code
_entity_poly.pdbx_strand_id
1 'polypeptide(L)' 'MESIQLSVVHRLPQSYRWLSGFTGVKVEPIPFNGIDEDNNLIGLKLLSHEGAEAWQVMQQLNLSLQEIQV' A
#
# COMPACT_ATOMS: atom_id res chain seq x y z
N MET A 1 -23.29 -9.66 22.14
CA MET A 1 -22.22 -10.14 21.23
C MET A 1 -21.32 -8.94 20.98
N GLU A 2 -20.08 -9.00 21.46
CA GLU A 2 -19.08 -7.96 21.21
C GLU A 2 -18.66 -8.07 19.74
N SER A 3 -18.82 -7.01 18.94
CA SER A 3 -18.32 -6.96 17.57
C SER A 3 -16.84 -6.60 17.61
N ILE A 4 -15.97 -7.55 17.25
CA ILE A 4 -14.53 -7.27 17.13
C ILE A 4 -14.32 -6.43 15.88
N GLN A 5 -13.73 -5.26 16.08
CA GLN A 5 -13.31 -4.35 15.02
C GLN A 5 -11.99 -4.83 14.42
N LEU A 6 -12.02 -5.25 13.16
CA LEU A 6 -10.85 -5.74 12.43
C LEU A 6 -10.49 -4.81 11.28
N SER A 7 -9.19 -4.56 11.12
CA SER A 7 -8.62 -3.90 9.95
C SER A 7 -7.85 -4.91 9.12
N VAL A 8 -8.00 -4.84 7.79
CA VAL A 8 -7.37 -5.77 6.85
C VAL A 8 -6.56 -4.99 5.83
N VAL A 9 -5.34 -5.46 5.52
CA VAL A 9 -4.54 -4.94 4.42
C VAL A 9 -4.74 -5.82 3.20
N HIS A 10 -5.11 -5.21 2.07
CA HIS A 10 -5.28 -5.90 0.80
C HIS A 10 -4.21 -5.42 -0.20
N ARG A 11 -3.47 -6.36 -0.80
CA ARG A 11 -2.57 -6.07 -1.92
C ARG A 11 -3.38 -5.83 -3.18
N LEU A 12 -3.17 -4.69 -3.83
CA LEU A 12 -3.78 -4.39 -5.12
C LEU A 12 -3.26 -5.37 -6.20
N PRO A 13 -4.10 -5.71 -7.21
CA PRO A 13 -3.74 -6.73 -8.19
C PRO A 13 -2.66 -6.27 -9.18
N GLN A 14 -2.52 -4.95 -9.39
CA GLN A 14 -1.59 -4.38 -10.34
C GLN A 14 -0.22 -4.11 -9.71
N SER A 15 0.82 -4.20 -10.53
CA SER A 15 2.13 -3.64 -10.23
C SER A 15 2.17 -2.17 -10.65
N TYR A 16 2.97 -1.37 -9.95
CA TYR A 16 3.10 0.06 -10.18
C TYR A 16 4.56 0.45 -10.34
N ARG A 17 4.80 1.61 -10.97
CA ARG A 17 6.11 2.28 -10.98
C ARG A 17 5.93 3.74 -10.64
N TRP A 18 7.02 4.40 -10.26
CA TRP A 18 7.03 5.86 -10.12
C TRP A 18 6.70 6.51 -11.46
N LEU A 19 5.78 7.47 -11.44
CA LEU A 19 5.56 8.35 -12.59
C LEU A 19 6.83 9.18 -12.80
N SER A 20 7.33 9.24 -14.03
CA SER A 20 8.61 9.91 -14.34
C SER A 20 8.64 11.35 -13.81
N GLY A 21 9.67 11.67 -13.01
CA GLY A 21 9.82 12.96 -12.34
C GLY A 21 9.03 13.15 -11.02
N PHE A 22 8.31 12.13 -10.55
CA PHE A 22 7.47 12.19 -9.34
C PHE A 22 7.77 11.07 -8.32
N THR A 23 9.01 10.60 -8.26
CA THR A 23 9.47 9.60 -7.28
C THR A 23 9.09 10.01 -5.86
N GLY A 24 8.48 9.08 -5.11
CA GLY A 24 8.01 9.32 -3.74
C GLY A 24 6.61 9.94 -3.64
N VAL A 25 6.02 10.40 -4.75
CA VAL A 25 4.75 11.15 -4.73
C VAL A 25 3.66 10.52 -5.60
N LYS A 26 3.98 10.16 -6.86
CA LYS A 26 2.99 9.65 -7.81
C LYS A 26 3.45 8.35 -8.45
N VAL A 27 2.51 7.43 -8.59
CA VAL A 27 2.71 6.14 -9.25
C VAL A 27 1.76 5.98 -10.43
N GLU A 28 2.15 5.16 -11.40
CA GLU A 28 1.31 4.72 -12.50
C GLU A 28 1.31 3.18 -12.59
N PRO A 29 0.20 2.56 -13.04
CA PRO A 29 0.13 1.12 -13.17
C PRO A 29 0.98 0.63 -14.34
N ILE A 30 1.58 -0.54 -14.17
CA ILE A 30 2.37 -1.20 -15.21
C ILE A 30 1.44 -2.11 -16.03
N PRO A 31 1.43 -2.02 -17.37
CA PRO A 31 0.71 -2.97 -18.21
C PRO A 31 1.18 -4.40 -17.96
N PHE A 32 0.28 -5.38 -18.02
CA PHE A 32 0.54 -6.80 -17.73
C PHE A 32 1.73 -7.44 -18.50
N ASN A 33 2.18 -6.82 -19.59
CA ASN A 33 3.28 -7.29 -20.43
C ASN A 33 4.59 -6.49 -20.21
N GLY A 34 4.62 -5.59 -19.22
CA GLY A 34 5.79 -4.81 -18.85
C GLY A 34 6.77 -5.65 -18.04
N ILE A 35 7.80 -6.15 -18.71
CA ILE A 35 8.95 -6.82 -18.08
C ILE A 35 9.69 -5.78 -17.24
N ASP A 36 9.59 -5.88 -15.92
CA ASP A 36 10.67 -5.59 -14.96
C ASP A 36 10.20 -6.03 -13.57
N GLU A 37 10.45 -7.28 -13.16
CA GLU A 37 9.88 -7.81 -11.91
C GLU A 37 10.58 -7.30 -10.64
N ASP A 38 11.85 -6.89 -10.75
CA ASP A 38 12.70 -6.66 -9.58
C ASP A 38 12.50 -5.29 -8.90
N ASN A 39 11.95 -4.29 -9.59
CA ASN A 39 11.79 -2.92 -9.05
C ASN A 39 10.34 -2.41 -9.03
N ASN A 40 9.38 -3.31 -9.14
CA ASN A 40 7.97 -2.93 -9.15
C ASN A 40 7.48 -2.56 -7.75
N LEU A 41 6.72 -1.46 -7.70
CA LEU A 41 5.98 -1.07 -6.52
C LEU A 41 4.72 -1.92 -6.41
N ILE A 42 4.39 -2.33 -5.19
CA ILE A 42 3.12 -2.97 -4.86
C ILE A 42 2.17 -1.96 -4.21
N GLY A 43 0.90 -1.99 -4.59
CA GLY A 43 -0.13 -1.20 -3.93
C GLY A 43 -0.70 -1.94 -2.73
N LEU A 44 -0.84 -1.27 -1.58
CA LEU A 44 -1.55 -1.78 -0.41
C LEU A 44 -2.76 -0.88 -0.12
N LYS A 45 -3.90 -1.50 0.18
CA LYS A 45 -5.12 -0.81 0.60
C LYS A 45 -5.51 -1.27 1.99
N LEU A 46 -5.61 -0.32 2.92
CA LEU A 46 -6.19 -0.56 4.23
C LEU A 46 -7.72 -0.55 4.12
N LEU A 47 -8.34 -1.64 4.53
CA LEU A 47 -9.78 -1.78 4.74
C LEU A 47 -10.02 -1.74 6.24
N SER A 48 -10.45 -0.60 6.74
CA SER A 48 -10.68 -0.34 8.16
C SER A 48 -11.99 0.43 8.34
N HIS A 49 -12.36 0.64 9.60
CA HIS A 49 -13.49 1.49 10.00
C HIS A 49 -13.23 2.93 9.56
N GLU A 50 -14.26 3.74 9.35
CA GLU A 50 -14.05 5.14 8.98
C GLU A 50 -13.62 5.99 10.18
N GLY A 51 -12.85 7.06 9.91
CA GLY A 51 -12.49 8.07 10.91
C GLY A 51 -11.01 8.06 11.32
N ALA A 52 -10.73 8.71 12.45
CA ALA A 52 -9.37 8.96 12.92
C ALA A 52 -8.57 7.67 13.21
N GLU A 53 -9.25 6.61 13.65
CA GLU A 53 -8.61 5.32 13.95
C GLU A 53 -8.02 4.66 12.71
N ALA A 54 -8.68 4.77 11.55
CA ALA A 54 -8.18 4.26 10.28
C ALA A 54 -6.84 4.91 9.89
N TRP A 55 -6.74 6.22 10.14
CA TRP A 55 -5.54 6.99 9.85
C TRP A 55 -4.39 6.61 10.77
N GLN A 56 -4.67 6.39 12.07
CA GLN A 56 -3.67 5.90 13.01
C GLN A 56 -3.13 4.52 12.60
N VAL A 57 -4.00 3.61 12.20
CA VAL A 57 -3.60 2.28 11.68
C VAL A 57 -2.75 2.42 10.42
N MET A 58 -3.10 3.32 9.50
CA MET A 58 -2.30 3.60 8.31
C MET A 58 -0.90 4.12 8.64
N GLN A 59 -0.80 5.06 9.60
CA GLN A 59 0.50 5.59 10.04
C GLN A 59 1.36 4.51 10.69
N GLN A 60 0.78 3.68 11.56
CA GLN A 60 1.49 2.57 12.19
C GLN A 60 1.96 1.55 11.15
N LEU A 61 1.12 1.21 10.18
CA LEU A 61 1.48 0.32 9.07
C LEU A 61 2.66 0.88 8.27
N ASN A 62 2.65 2.17 7.94
CA ASN A 62 3.76 2.81 7.22
C ASN A 62 5.07 2.75 8.02
N LEU A 63 5.03 3.02 9.33
CA LEU A 63 6.20 2.92 10.19
C LEU A 63 6.73 1.47 10.26
N SER A 64 5.85 0.50 10.49
CA SER A 64 6.25 -0.92 10.52
C SER A 64 6.84 -1.39 9.20
N LEU A 65 6.32 -0.92 8.06
CA LEU A 65 6.89 -1.24 6.74
C LEU A 65 8.28 -0.62 6.53
N GLN A 66 8.55 0.58 7.09
CA GLN A 66 9.87 1.21 7.02
C GLN A 66 10.91 0.51 7.90
N GLU A 67 10.48 -0.08 9.01
CA GLU A 67 11.35 -0.86 9.90
C GLU A 67 11.76 -2.21 9.29
N ILE A 68 10.94 -2.77 8.40
CA ILE A 68 11.28 -3.96 7.64
C ILE A 68 12.32 -3.54 6.58
N GLN A 69 13.60 -3.79 6.86
CA GLN A 69 14.62 -3.76 5.81
C GLN A 69 14.37 -4.93 4.85
N VAL A 70 14.00 -4.62 3.61
CA VAL A 70 13.92 -5.56 2.48
C VAL A 70 15.11 -5.31 1.57
#